data_AF-A0A8J7KH69-F1
#
_entry.id   AF-A0A8J7KH69-F1
#
_cell.length_a   1.000
_cell.length_b   1.000
_cell.length_c   1.000
_cell.angle_alpha   90.00
_cell.angle_beta   90.00
_cell.angle_gamma   90.00
#
_symmetry.space_group_name_H-M   'P 1'
#
loop_
_entity.id
_entity.type
_entity.pdbx_description
1 polymer ?
#
loop_
_entity_poly.entity_id
_entity_poly.type
_entity_poly.pdbx_seq_one_letter_code
_entity_poly.pdbx_strand_id
1 'polypeptide(L)'
;MKFCKVADIQDWQDSEFQAISSLLMCGTPSRKGWEFIQVYKGLKHLGLLKGESKAIGLGVGHEMLIYAFTNVCQHVIATDLYESENWSTASMAVQEVYDKNPFPYQRERLTVQHMDMTQIQYPDESFDFVWSCCAIEHVNNFRELHKVYQEIHRVLKPGGIAALTTEFNPTDRPSYEPNMLFTDRQWMETWLTGADPLVQGFEVIDQPDFEVSNRPENQPLPRREQLPSIQVYCNDVYLNSIAFFLRKSGEFSRAYDESWLPEFWHLYLAGWDCYRAKDFTQAESLFRKLLQLDLEPRLKVRALRRLADTLYAQTKLEELRTVCLEVLPLCEIYQDEDHLMPLAAYCSSVGLDQAAIALYQKVEKLPSSILDLVILSQLNQAKHYEQQGKFEQALELVQKAEQSMVSGMPLEAEYRPKIYFRTGHIYEKMGKPAQAVRFYKQAIKQAIPDTQFQLNCYRHLTACLQTQLKRNKEKAEHLEATNRWMQTSKFWKLRSVVMSVKAKLQGHDPSPSL
;
A
#
# COMPACT_ATOMS: atom_id res chain seq x y z
N MET A 1 -19.72 27.33 -11.78
CA MET A 1 -18.88 26.16 -11.50
C MET A 1 -19.73 25.13 -10.78
N LYS A 2 -19.52 23.84 -11.05
CA LYS A 2 -20.08 22.75 -10.25
C LYS A 2 -19.10 22.41 -9.12
N PHE A 3 -19.55 22.34 -7.87
CA PHE A 3 -18.68 22.10 -6.71
C PHE A 3 -18.60 20.62 -6.38
N CYS A 4 -19.75 19.98 -6.19
CA CYS A 4 -19.89 18.58 -5.86
C CYS A 4 -19.98 17.75 -7.15
N LYS A 5 -18.87 17.13 -7.57
CA LYS A 5 -18.83 16.30 -8.78
C LYS A 5 -17.72 15.27 -8.78
N VAL A 6 -17.88 14.23 -9.60
CA VAL A 6 -16.85 13.24 -9.91
C VAL A 6 -15.78 13.84 -10.84
N ALA A 7 -14.54 13.36 -10.72
CA ALA A 7 -13.45 13.84 -11.55
C ALA A 7 -13.64 13.49 -13.02
N ASP A 8 -13.39 14.47 -13.87
CA ASP A 8 -13.64 14.40 -15.31
C ASP A 8 -12.50 15.07 -16.08
N ILE A 9 -11.95 14.39 -17.08
CA ILE A 9 -10.93 14.95 -17.97
C ILE A 9 -11.42 16.21 -18.70
N GLN A 10 -12.74 16.38 -18.87
CA GLN A 10 -13.34 17.58 -19.47
C GLN A 10 -13.01 18.84 -18.69
N ASP A 11 -12.80 18.76 -17.37
CA ASP A 11 -12.46 19.93 -16.54
C ASP A 11 -11.10 20.51 -16.91
N TRP A 12 -10.18 19.69 -17.41
CA TRP A 12 -8.85 20.12 -17.85
C TRP A 12 -8.88 20.98 -19.13
N GLN A 13 -10.03 21.13 -19.77
CA GLN A 13 -10.23 22.05 -20.91
C GLN A 13 -10.58 23.47 -20.47
N ASP A 14 -10.98 23.66 -19.21
CA ASP A 14 -11.33 24.96 -18.65
C ASP A 14 -10.06 25.77 -18.35
N SER A 15 -10.01 27.02 -18.81
CA SER A 15 -8.82 27.88 -18.71
C SER A 15 -8.47 28.23 -17.26
N GLU A 16 -9.46 28.37 -16.39
CA GLU A 16 -9.22 28.57 -14.95
C GLU A 16 -8.66 27.30 -14.30
N PHE A 17 -9.18 26.13 -14.66
CA PHE A 17 -8.65 24.84 -14.21
C PHE A 17 -7.19 24.65 -14.62
N GLN A 18 -6.84 24.98 -15.87
CA GLN A 18 -5.45 24.95 -16.36
C GLN A 18 -4.55 25.96 -15.63
N ALA A 19 -5.06 27.17 -15.35
CA ALA A 19 -4.30 28.18 -14.61
C ALA A 19 -4.00 27.72 -13.17
N ILE A 20 -4.96 27.08 -12.51
CA ILE A 20 -4.78 26.51 -11.16
C ILE A 20 -3.85 25.29 -11.21
N SER A 21 -3.98 24.42 -12.22
CA SER A 21 -3.03 23.31 -12.45
C SER A 21 -1.58 23.81 -12.54
N SER A 22 -1.38 24.91 -13.29
CA SER A 22 -0.07 25.55 -13.44
C SER A 22 0.44 26.13 -12.11
N LEU A 23 -0.45 26.78 -11.35
CA LEU A 23 -0.15 27.30 -10.01
C LEU A 23 0.30 26.18 -9.05
N LEU A 24 -0.37 25.04 -9.10
CA LEU A 24 -0.12 23.90 -8.21
C LEU A 24 0.95 22.93 -8.73
N MET A 25 1.53 23.20 -9.91
CA MET A 25 2.46 22.31 -10.61
C MET A 25 1.94 20.87 -10.82
N CYS A 26 0.63 20.70 -11.06
CA CYS A 26 0.03 19.37 -11.21
C CYS A 26 0.46 18.62 -12.50
N GLY A 27 1.20 19.28 -13.40
CA GLY A 27 1.76 18.64 -14.60
C GLY A 27 0.68 18.12 -15.53
N THR A 28 0.76 16.84 -15.90
CA THR A 28 -0.20 16.17 -16.78
C THR A 28 -1.51 15.83 -16.06
N PRO A 29 -2.64 15.77 -16.79
CA PRO A 29 -3.95 15.46 -16.21
C PRO A 29 -3.97 14.17 -15.39
N SER A 30 -4.22 14.27 -14.08
CA SER A 30 -4.25 13.11 -13.19
C SER A 30 -5.40 13.23 -12.18
N ARG A 31 -5.88 12.09 -11.65
CA ARG A 31 -6.90 12.05 -10.60
C ARG A 31 -6.54 12.91 -9.39
N LYS A 32 -5.31 12.75 -8.86
CA LYS A 32 -4.86 13.52 -7.70
C LYS A 32 -4.67 15.01 -7.99
N GLY A 33 -4.15 15.35 -9.18
CA GLY A 33 -4.09 16.74 -9.63
C GLY A 33 -5.48 17.37 -9.74
N TRP A 34 -6.47 16.62 -10.21
CA TRP A 34 -7.85 17.09 -10.30
C TRP A 34 -8.43 17.42 -8.93
N GLU A 35 -8.21 16.59 -7.91
CA GLU A 35 -8.67 16.84 -6.53
C GLU A 35 -8.18 18.20 -6.02
N PHE A 36 -6.88 18.45 -6.14
CA PHE A 36 -6.28 19.69 -5.67
C PHE A 36 -6.85 20.91 -6.39
N ILE A 37 -6.96 20.81 -7.72
CA ILE A 37 -7.46 21.92 -8.54
C ILE A 37 -8.94 22.18 -8.20
N GLN A 38 -9.76 21.16 -8.07
CA GLN A 38 -11.19 21.30 -7.76
C GLN A 38 -11.40 21.92 -6.38
N VAL A 39 -10.66 21.48 -5.35
CA VAL A 39 -10.69 22.07 -4.01
C VAL A 39 -10.30 23.55 -4.05
N TYR A 40 -9.16 23.88 -4.66
CA TYR A 40 -8.68 25.26 -4.77
C TYR A 40 -9.68 26.15 -5.52
N LYS A 41 -10.16 25.68 -6.68
CA LYS A 41 -11.12 26.40 -7.53
C LYS A 41 -12.43 26.64 -6.78
N GLY A 42 -12.96 25.65 -6.08
CA GLY A 42 -14.20 25.78 -5.30
C GLY A 42 -14.06 26.82 -4.17
N LEU A 43 -13.00 26.73 -3.36
CA LEU A 43 -12.74 27.69 -2.27
C LEU A 43 -12.54 29.12 -2.79
N LYS A 44 -11.89 29.28 -3.96
CA LYS A 44 -11.75 30.57 -4.64
C LYS A 44 -13.13 31.16 -5.00
N HIS A 45 -14.01 30.37 -5.62
CA HIS A 45 -15.36 30.82 -6.01
C HIS A 45 -16.28 31.08 -4.82
N LEU A 46 -16.06 30.41 -3.69
CA LEU A 46 -16.74 30.69 -2.42
C LEU A 46 -16.16 31.91 -1.68
N GLY A 47 -15.12 32.54 -2.24
CA GLY A 47 -14.56 33.79 -1.73
C GLY A 47 -13.63 33.65 -0.52
N LEU A 48 -13.17 32.44 -0.22
CA LEU A 48 -12.35 32.13 0.96
C LEU A 48 -10.85 32.34 0.74
N LEU A 49 -10.39 32.55 -0.49
CA LEU A 49 -8.97 32.72 -0.82
C LEU A 49 -8.61 34.20 -1.03
N LYS A 50 -8.89 35.04 -0.02
CA LYS A 50 -8.73 36.52 -0.08
C LYS A 50 -7.77 37.10 0.97
N GLY A 51 -6.98 36.27 1.64
CA GLY A 51 -5.95 36.68 2.60
C GLY A 51 -6.39 36.76 4.06
N GLU A 52 -7.69 36.65 4.34
CA GLU A 52 -8.24 36.78 5.71
C GLU A 52 -8.57 35.43 6.36
N SER A 53 -8.76 34.37 5.55
CA SER A 53 -9.19 33.07 6.05
C SER A 53 -8.10 32.36 6.86
N LYS A 54 -8.53 31.67 7.90
CA LYS A 54 -7.74 30.67 8.63
C LYS A 54 -8.20 29.27 8.22
N ALA A 55 -7.26 28.43 7.83
CA ALA A 55 -7.53 27.12 7.24
C ALA A 55 -6.86 25.98 8.01
N ILE A 56 -7.49 24.80 8.00
CA ILE A 56 -6.86 23.55 8.46
C ILE A 56 -7.04 22.43 7.43
N GLY A 57 -5.95 21.72 7.16
CA GLY A 57 -5.90 20.57 6.27
C GLY A 57 -5.81 19.29 7.07
N LEU A 58 -6.65 18.30 6.74
CA LEU A 58 -6.72 17.00 7.41
C LEU A 58 -6.16 15.88 6.51
N GLY A 59 -5.15 15.17 6.99
CA GLY A 59 -4.50 14.09 6.23
C GLY A 59 -3.79 14.59 4.97
N VAL A 60 -3.12 15.74 5.06
CA VAL A 60 -2.60 16.46 3.87
C VAL A 60 -1.21 16.04 3.43
N GLY A 61 -0.50 15.23 4.21
CA GLY A 61 0.85 14.78 3.92
C GLY A 61 1.80 15.93 3.58
N HIS A 62 2.14 16.05 2.30
CA HIS A 62 3.02 17.10 1.77
C HIS A 62 2.45 17.70 0.48
N GLU A 63 1.12 17.72 0.35
CA GLU A 63 0.45 18.13 -0.86
C GLU A 63 0.60 19.63 -1.18
N MET A 64 0.36 19.99 -2.44
CA MET A 64 0.65 21.33 -2.96
C MET A 64 -0.29 22.41 -2.41
N LEU A 65 -1.50 22.02 -1.97
CA LEU A 65 -2.48 22.93 -1.39
C LEU A 65 -1.99 23.61 -0.11
N ILE A 66 -1.19 22.92 0.71
CA ILE A 66 -0.59 23.47 1.93
C ILE A 66 0.11 24.79 1.60
N TYR A 67 1.02 24.74 0.63
CA TYR A 67 1.86 25.88 0.26
C TYR A 67 1.05 26.92 -0.51
N ALA A 68 0.18 26.50 -1.43
CA ALA A 68 -0.66 27.42 -2.20
C ALA A 68 -1.57 28.26 -1.31
N PHE A 69 -2.18 27.66 -0.27
CA PHE A 69 -3.04 28.38 0.65
C PHE A 69 -2.29 29.40 1.51
N THR A 70 -1.02 29.16 1.89
CA THR A 70 -0.25 30.15 2.67
C THR A 70 -0.09 31.49 1.94
N ASN A 71 -0.11 31.46 0.60
CA ASN A 71 -0.01 32.66 -0.23
C ASN A 71 -1.31 33.48 -0.28
N VAL A 72 -2.47 32.86 0.02
CA VAL A 72 -3.80 33.46 -0.16
C VAL A 72 -4.70 33.39 1.08
N CYS A 73 -4.18 32.89 2.21
CA CYS A 73 -4.84 32.82 3.50
C CYS A 73 -4.04 33.58 4.57
N GLN A 74 -4.69 33.92 5.67
CA GLN A 74 -4.05 34.54 6.83
C GLN A 74 -3.12 33.53 7.52
N HIS A 75 -3.60 32.32 7.75
CA HIS A 75 -2.84 31.25 8.41
C HIS A 75 -3.35 29.87 7.99
N VAL A 76 -2.44 28.92 7.83
CA VAL A 76 -2.69 27.56 7.37
C VAL A 76 -2.12 26.57 8.37
N ILE A 77 -2.97 25.64 8.80
CA ILE A 77 -2.57 24.48 9.61
C ILE A 77 -2.59 23.25 8.72
N ALA A 78 -1.45 22.57 8.60
CA ALA A 78 -1.34 21.29 7.89
C ALA A 78 -1.23 20.16 8.91
N THR A 79 -2.15 19.19 8.84
CA THR A 79 -2.17 18.06 9.77
C THR A 79 -2.20 16.71 9.07
N ASP A 80 -1.49 15.76 9.66
CA ASP A 80 -1.49 14.34 9.28
C ASP A 80 -1.00 13.49 10.46
N LEU A 81 -1.05 12.16 10.35
CA LEU A 81 -0.41 11.23 11.27
C LEU A 81 1.10 11.14 11.03
N TYR A 82 1.79 12.29 10.94
CA TYR A 82 3.24 12.40 10.71
C TYR A 82 4.06 11.54 11.69
N GLU A 83 5.25 11.10 11.32
CA GLU A 83 6.09 10.25 12.18
C GLU A 83 5.43 8.89 12.55
N SER A 84 4.37 8.46 11.84
CA SER A 84 3.77 7.15 12.08
C SER A 84 4.57 6.02 11.41
N GLU A 85 4.76 4.92 12.14
CA GLU A 85 5.42 3.72 11.62
C GLU A 85 4.50 2.89 10.68
N ASN A 86 3.19 3.17 10.70
CA ASN A 86 2.18 2.33 10.06
C ASN A 86 1.78 2.77 8.64
N TRP A 87 2.12 4.00 8.23
CA TRP A 87 1.71 4.57 6.94
C TRP A 87 2.91 5.19 6.22
N SER A 88 3.28 4.65 5.06
CA SER A 88 4.46 5.12 4.32
C SER A 88 4.38 6.58 3.88
N THR A 89 3.18 7.10 3.60
CA THR A 89 2.93 8.52 3.27
C THR A 89 2.97 9.44 4.49
N ALA A 90 2.70 8.90 5.68
CA ALA A 90 2.70 9.63 6.95
C ALA A 90 3.97 9.37 7.79
N SER A 91 4.89 8.52 7.32
CA SER A 91 6.19 8.22 7.95
C SER A 91 7.19 9.39 7.87
N MET A 92 6.79 10.56 7.34
CA MET A 92 7.67 11.72 7.24
C MET A 92 7.72 12.53 8.52
N ALA A 93 8.90 13.08 8.81
CA ALA A 93 9.06 14.04 9.89
C ALA A 93 8.37 15.36 9.53
N VAL A 94 7.85 16.07 10.54
CA VAL A 94 7.20 17.39 10.38
C VAL A 94 8.09 18.37 9.61
N GLN A 95 9.40 18.35 9.86
CA GLN A 95 10.36 19.23 9.19
C GLN A 95 10.43 18.98 7.68
N GLU A 96 10.24 17.73 7.22
CA GLU A 96 10.27 17.42 5.79
C GLU A 96 9.14 18.09 5.02
N VAL A 97 7.98 18.32 5.64
CA VAL A 97 6.87 19.05 5.02
C VAL A 97 7.27 20.48 4.71
N TYR A 98 8.01 21.13 5.60
CA TYR A 98 8.49 22.48 5.36
C TYR A 98 9.52 22.57 4.21
N ASP A 99 10.28 21.49 4.00
CA ASP A 99 11.42 21.45 3.08
C ASP A 99 11.06 20.88 1.69
N LYS A 100 10.00 20.05 1.60
CA LYS A 100 9.49 19.43 0.35
C LYS A 100 8.62 20.36 -0.51
N ASN A 101 8.65 21.65 -0.22
CA ASN A 101 7.87 22.64 -0.94
C ASN A 101 8.35 22.81 -2.41
N PRO A 102 7.43 22.78 -3.41
CA PRO A 102 7.80 22.93 -4.82
C PRO A 102 7.91 24.39 -5.32
N PHE A 103 7.27 25.37 -4.68
CA PHE A 103 7.21 26.78 -5.14
C PHE A 103 7.24 27.79 -3.98
N PRO A 104 7.63 29.06 -4.19
CA PRO A 104 7.63 30.06 -3.11
C PRO A 104 6.31 30.12 -2.31
N TYR A 105 6.41 30.09 -0.98
CA TYR A 105 5.29 30.08 -0.05
C TYR A 105 5.58 30.92 1.20
N GLN A 106 4.55 31.31 1.95
CA GLN A 106 4.69 32.12 3.16
C GLN A 106 4.89 31.22 4.38
N ARG A 107 6.14 30.88 4.69
CA ARG A 107 6.49 29.93 5.77
C ARG A 107 5.96 30.35 7.13
N GLU A 108 5.94 31.65 7.43
CA GLU A 108 5.48 32.22 8.69
C GLU A 108 3.97 32.04 8.90
N ARG A 109 3.23 31.76 7.82
CA ARG A 109 1.78 31.49 7.85
C ARG A 109 1.45 30.00 7.87
N LEU A 110 2.46 29.12 7.98
CA LEU A 110 2.30 27.67 7.98
C LEU A 110 2.66 27.07 9.34
N THR A 111 1.72 26.33 9.91
CA THR A 111 1.99 25.42 11.04
C THR A 111 1.72 23.99 10.62
N VAL A 112 2.73 23.13 10.72
CA VAL A 112 2.60 21.69 10.46
C VAL A 112 2.54 20.95 11.79
N GLN A 113 1.57 20.05 11.97
CA GLN A 113 1.39 19.29 13.21
C GLN A 113 1.01 17.85 12.95
N HIS A 114 1.54 16.93 13.77
CA HIS A 114 0.95 15.60 13.90
C HIS A 114 -0.43 15.73 14.53
N MET A 115 -1.48 15.22 13.87
CA MET A 115 -2.84 15.24 14.42
C MET A 115 -3.72 14.15 13.80
N ASP A 116 -4.49 13.49 14.65
CA ASP A 116 -5.57 12.59 14.25
C ASP A 116 -6.83 13.42 13.91
N MET A 117 -7.35 13.27 12.68
CA MET A 117 -8.53 13.99 12.21
C MET A 117 -9.82 13.64 12.97
N THR A 118 -9.84 12.55 13.75
CA THR A 118 -10.94 12.21 14.65
C THR A 118 -10.85 12.95 16.01
N GLN A 119 -9.79 13.71 16.24
CA GLN A 119 -9.50 14.45 17.48
C GLN A 119 -8.73 15.75 17.19
N ILE A 120 -9.41 16.73 16.58
CA ILE A 120 -8.78 17.98 16.16
C ILE A 120 -8.49 18.85 17.39
N GLN A 121 -7.23 19.15 17.63
CA GLN A 121 -6.75 19.85 18.84
C GLN A 121 -6.86 21.38 18.73
N TYR A 122 -8.01 21.86 18.26
CA TYR A 122 -8.34 23.29 18.16
C TYR A 122 -9.69 23.58 18.80
N PRO A 123 -9.89 24.79 19.37
CA PRO A 123 -11.19 25.20 19.88
C PRO A 123 -12.26 25.21 18.78
N ASP A 124 -13.51 25.19 19.23
CA ASP A 124 -14.67 25.34 18.35
C ASP A 124 -14.56 26.64 17.53
N GLU A 125 -15.11 26.63 16.32
CA GLU A 125 -15.20 27.82 15.46
C GLU A 125 -13.84 28.50 15.17
N SER A 126 -12.77 27.70 15.08
CA SER A 126 -11.42 28.18 14.83
C SER A 126 -11.10 28.50 13.37
N PHE A 127 -11.83 27.92 12.40
CA PHE A 127 -11.45 27.94 10.98
C PHE A 127 -12.56 28.41 10.06
N ASP A 128 -12.18 29.15 9.02
CA ASP A 128 -13.08 29.58 7.95
C ASP A 128 -13.32 28.45 6.94
N PHE A 129 -12.30 27.61 6.72
CA PHE A 129 -12.47 26.37 5.98
C PHE A 129 -11.56 25.23 6.45
N VAL A 130 -12.05 24.02 6.21
CA VAL A 130 -11.32 22.76 6.34
C VAL A 130 -11.15 22.19 4.93
N TRP A 131 -9.99 21.60 4.63
CA TRP A 131 -9.84 20.81 3.41
C TRP A 131 -9.23 19.44 3.69
N SER A 132 -9.56 18.47 2.85
CA SER A 132 -8.96 17.13 2.88
C SER A 132 -9.09 16.50 1.49
N CYS A 133 -8.00 15.93 0.98
CA CYS A 133 -7.98 15.33 -0.34
C CYS A 133 -7.67 13.83 -0.26
N CYS A 134 -8.69 12.98 -0.42
CA CYS A 134 -8.59 11.52 -0.36
C CYS A 134 -7.88 11.01 0.89
N ALA A 135 -8.29 11.51 2.06
CA ALA A 135 -7.78 11.06 3.35
C ALA A 135 -8.88 10.69 4.36
N ILE A 136 -10.09 11.25 4.25
CA ILE A 136 -11.19 11.00 5.19
C ILE A 136 -11.71 9.55 5.13
N GLU A 137 -11.53 8.87 4.00
CA GLU A 137 -11.85 7.47 3.79
C GLU A 137 -10.93 6.50 4.53
N HIS A 138 -9.76 6.97 4.99
CA HIS A 138 -8.75 6.17 5.69
C HIS A 138 -9.05 6.03 7.19
N VAL A 139 -10.28 5.64 7.49
CA VAL A 139 -10.77 5.32 8.84
C VAL A 139 -11.20 3.87 8.93
N ASN A 140 -11.29 3.35 10.16
CA ASN A 140 -11.52 1.93 10.41
C ASN A 140 -12.96 1.49 10.13
N ASN A 141 -13.91 2.39 10.39
CA ASN A 141 -15.35 2.15 10.31
C ASN A 141 -16.10 3.49 10.23
N PHE A 142 -17.40 3.43 10.03
CA PHE A 142 -18.22 4.62 9.86
C PHE A 142 -18.43 5.46 11.10
N ARG A 143 -18.29 4.87 12.28
CA ARG A 143 -18.35 5.61 13.53
C ARG A 143 -17.18 6.59 13.62
N GLU A 144 -16.00 6.15 13.20
CA GLU A 144 -14.84 7.05 13.05
C GLU A 144 -15.09 8.10 11.95
N LEU A 145 -15.63 7.72 10.79
CA LEU A 145 -15.96 8.69 9.73
C LEU A 145 -16.94 9.77 10.21
N HIS A 146 -17.99 9.38 10.94
CA HIS A 146 -18.92 10.31 11.57
C HIS A 146 -18.22 11.25 12.56
N LYS A 147 -17.26 10.71 13.34
CA LYS A 147 -16.45 11.51 14.27
C LYS A 147 -15.56 12.51 13.55
N VAL A 148 -15.01 12.16 12.37
CA VAL A 148 -14.31 13.13 11.52
C VAL A 148 -15.24 14.28 11.13
N TYR A 149 -16.44 13.99 10.62
CA TYR A 149 -17.40 15.05 10.27
C TYR A 149 -17.84 15.89 11.48
N GLN A 150 -17.99 15.26 12.65
CA GLN A 150 -18.28 15.96 13.89
C GLN A 150 -17.18 16.96 14.26
N GLU A 151 -15.91 16.54 14.16
CA GLU A 151 -14.77 17.41 14.45
C GLU A 151 -14.63 18.53 13.41
N ILE A 152 -14.81 18.23 12.12
CA ILE A 152 -14.88 19.24 11.04
C ILE A 152 -15.95 20.28 11.36
N HIS A 153 -17.16 19.84 11.73
CA HIS A 153 -18.26 20.73 12.07
C HIS A 153 -17.93 21.62 13.26
N ARG A 154 -17.36 21.02 14.32
CA ARG A 154 -17.03 21.71 15.56
C ARG A 154 -16.02 22.84 15.31
N VAL A 155 -14.94 22.58 14.58
CA VAL A 155 -13.87 23.56 14.38
C VAL A 155 -14.15 24.59 13.30
N LEU A 156 -15.14 24.35 12.43
CA LEU A 156 -15.60 25.36 11.46
C LEU A 156 -16.40 26.47 12.15
N LYS A 157 -16.14 27.72 11.76
CA LYS A 157 -17.00 28.86 12.11
C LYS A 157 -18.39 28.69 11.50
N PRO A 158 -19.44 29.35 12.04
CA PRO A 158 -20.74 29.40 11.39
C PRO A 158 -20.62 29.88 9.93
N GLY A 159 -21.18 29.11 8.99
CA GLY A 159 -21.05 29.37 7.55
C GLY A 159 -19.70 28.96 6.93
N GLY A 160 -18.76 28.44 7.72
CA GLY A 160 -17.48 27.90 7.24
C GLY A 160 -17.65 26.69 6.33
N ILE A 161 -16.63 26.40 5.52
CA ILE A 161 -16.70 25.41 4.44
C ILE A 161 -15.78 24.22 4.71
N ALA A 162 -16.30 23.00 4.54
CA ALA A 162 -15.48 21.81 4.33
C ALA A 162 -15.38 21.53 2.82
N ALA A 163 -14.16 21.53 2.28
CA ALA A 163 -13.87 21.19 0.89
C ALA A 163 -13.15 19.84 0.85
N LEU A 164 -13.88 18.79 0.45
CA LEU A 164 -13.45 17.40 0.65
C LEU A 164 -13.41 16.65 -0.68
N THR A 165 -12.42 15.78 -0.84
CA THR A 165 -12.43 14.74 -1.88
C THR A 165 -12.24 13.37 -1.26
N THR A 166 -12.82 12.34 -1.87
CA THR A 166 -12.69 10.94 -1.46
C THR A 166 -12.63 10.03 -2.69
N GLU A 167 -12.06 8.83 -2.51
CA GLU A 167 -12.12 7.78 -3.51
C GLU A 167 -13.57 7.36 -3.80
N PHE A 168 -13.91 7.28 -5.09
CA PHE A 168 -15.25 7.03 -5.60
C PHE A 168 -15.27 5.88 -6.60
N ASN A 169 -16.17 4.93 -6.36
CA ASN A 169 -16.49 3.83 -7.24
C ASN A 169 -17.78 4.12 -8.01
N PRO A 170 -17.71 4.45 -9.31
CA PRO A 170 -18.89 4.69 -10.14
C PRO A 170 -19.67 3.42 -10.51
N THR A 171 -19.24 2.22 -10.09
CA THR A 171 -19.97 0.97 -10.36
C THR A 171 -21.02 0.66 -9.30
N ASP A 172 -22.01 -0.16 -9.66
CA ASP A 172 -22.97 -0.75 -8.72
C ASP A 172 -22.39 -1.98 -7.98
N ARG A 173 -21.07 -2.04 -7.79
CA ARG A 173 -20.36 -3.14 -7.13
C ARG A 173 -19.62 -2.60 -5.90
N PRO A 174 -20.29 -2.56 -4.75
CA PRO A 174 -19.69 -2.04 -3.54
C PRO A 174 -18.44 -2.82 -3.13
N SER A 175 -17.36 -2.12 -2.73
CA SER A 175 -16.09 -2.75 -2.36
C SER A 175 -15.50 -2.05 -1.15
N TYR A 176 -16.06 -2.33 0.01
CA TYR A 176 -15.62 -1.70 1.24
C TYR A 176 -14.59 -2.56 1.94
N GLU A 177 -13.44 -1.97 2.20
CA GLU A 177 -12.41 -2.60 3.00
C GLU A 177 -12.13 -1.76 4.25
N PRO A 178 -12.01 -2.39 5.42
CA PRO A 178 -11.65 -1.66 6.64
C PRO A 178 -10.30 -0.96 6.46
N ASN A 179 -10.21 0.31 6.90
CA ASN A 179 -9.09 1.26 6.68
C ASN A 179 -9.09 1.98 5.33
N MET A 180 -10.06 1.67 4.46
CA MET A 180 -10.27 2.35 3.18
C MET A 180 -11.75 2.22 2.79
N LEU A 181 -12.57 3.11 3.35
CA LEU A 181 -14.00 3.16 3.07
C LEU A 181 -14.25 3.75 1.68
N PHE A 182 -13.99 2.95 0.64
CA PHE A 182 -14.31 3.28 -0.74
C PHE A 182 -15.77 3.71 -0.87
N THR A 183 -16.02 4.92 -1.34
CA THR A 183 -17.40 5.40 -1.51
C THR A 183 -17.94 4.94 -2.85
N ASP A 184 -19.24 4.65 -2.92
CA ASP A 184 -19.95 4.49 -4.18
C ASP A 184 -21.12 5.47 -4.25
N ARG A 185 -21.85 5.42 -5.37
CA ARG A 185 -22.99 6.32 -5.61
C ARG A 185 -24.03 6.23 -4.49
N GLN A 186 -24.44 5.01 -4.12
CA GLN A 186 -25.50 4.81 -3.12
C GLN A 186 -25.10 5.41 -1.76
N TRP A 187 -23.83 5.24 -1.37
CA TRP A 187 -23.30 5.79 -0.12
C TRP A 187 -23.22 7.30 -0.15
N MET A 188 -22.66 7.87 -1.23
CA MET A 188 -22.57 9.32 -1.37
C MET A 188 -23.96 9.97 -1.36
N GLU A 189 -24.94 9.38 -2.03
CA GLU A 189 -26.34 9.83 -1.98
C GLU A 189 -26.89 9.74 -0.55
N THR A 190 -26.69 8.60 0.13
CA THR A 190 -27.16 8.41 1.51
C THR A 190 -26.54 9.41 2.48
N TRP A 191 -25.23 9.67 2.36
CA TRP A 191 -24.50 10.53 3.29
C TRP A 191 -24.74 12.00 3.08
N LEU A 192 -24.80 12.43 1.82
CA LEU A 192 -24.91 13.84 1.47
C LEU A 192 -26.35 14.31 1.42
N THR A 193 -27.28 13.48 0.94
CA THR A 193 -28.65 13.90 0.63
C THR A 193 -29.73 12.94 1.15
N GLY A 194 -29.36 11.89 1.88
CA GLY A 194 -30.30 10.92 2.46
C GLY A 194 -31.20 11.50 3.56
N ALA A 195 -32.15 10.69 4.01
CA ALA A 195 -33.10 11.09 5.06
C ALA A 195 -32.43 11.30 6.43
N ASP A 196 -31.34 10.58 6.70
CA ASP A 196 -30.49 10.76 7.88
C ASP A 196 -29.02 10.85 7.43
N PRO A 197 -28.58 12.04 6.96
CA PRO A 197 -27.27 12.20 6.36
C PRO A 197 -26.16 12.11 7.40
N LEU A 198 -25.07 11.43 7.05
CA LEU A 198 -23.84 11.36 7.86
C LEU A 198 -23.26 12.76 8.14
N VAL A 199 -23.50 13.71 7.22
CA VAL A 199 -23.05 15.10 7.29
C VAL A 199 -24.12 16.04 7.86
N GLN A 200 -24.91 15.57 8.84
CA GLN A 200 -25.84 16.43 9.57
C GLN A 200 -25.20 17.74 10.06
N GLY A 201 -25.98 18.82 10.15
CA GLY A 201 -25.46 20.15 10.52
C GLY A 201 -24.71 20.87 9.39
N PHE A 202 -24.60 20.23 8.21
CA PHE A 202 -24.09 20.85 7.00
C PHE A 202 -25.18 21.01 5.92
N GLU A 203 -25.03 22.05 5.10
CA GLU A 203 -25.68 22.23 3.82
C GLU A 203 -24.70 21.83 2.71
N VAL A 204 -25.10 20.93 1.82
CA VAL A 204 -24.32 20.61 0.62
C VAL A 204 -24.44 21.78 -0.37
N ILE A 205 -23.30 22.33 -0.82
CA ILE A 205 -23.26 23.57 -1.61
C ILE A 205 -24.06 23.47 -2.92
N ASP A 206 -23.95 22.33 -3.60
CA ASP A 206 -24.78 21.99 -4.75
C ASP A 206 -25.03 20.47 -4.83
N GLN A 207 -26.06 20.08 -5.57
CA GLN A 207 -26.41 18.66 -5.75
C GLN A 207 -25.23 17.90 -6.37
N PRO A 208 -24.79 16.75 -5.81
CA PRO A 208 -23.70 15.97 -6.38
C PRO A 208 -23.95 15.56 -7.83
N ASP A 209 -22.94 15.71 -8.69
CA ASP A 209 -22.95 15.24 -10.07
C ASP A 209 -22.01 14.03 -10.23
N PHE A 210 -22.60 12.87 -10.48
CA PHE A 210 -21.90 11.61 -10.60
C PHE A 210 -21.55 11.23 -12.04
N GLU A 211 -21.91 12.08 -13.01
CA GLU A 211 -21.70 11.80 -14.43
C GLU A 211 -20.29 12.20 -14.86
N VAL A 212 -19.73 11.40 -15.76
CA VAL A 212 -18.41 11.63 -16.38
C VAL A 212 -18.60 11.76 -17.88
N SER A 213 -17.97 12.75 -18.50
CA SER A 213 -18.10 12.98 -19.94
C SER A 213 -17.62 11.78 -20.76
N ASN A 214 -18.29 11.54 -21.90
CA ASN A 214 -17.95 10.46 -22.84
C ASN A 214 -16.70 10.81 -23.67
N ARG A 215 -15.54 10.85 -23.01
CA ARG A 215 -14.24 11.13 -23.61
C ARG A 215 -13.35 9.88 -23.52
N PRO A 216 -12.56 9.55 -24.56
CA PRO A 216 -11.65 8.40 -24.53
C PRO A 216 -10.71 8.41 -23.32
N GLU A 217 -10.28 9.58 -22.87
CA GLU A 217 -9.36 9.76 -21.75
C GLU A 217 -10.02 9.52 -20.37
N ASN A 218 -11.35 9.48 -20.32
CA ASN A 218 -12.09 9.01 -19.15
C ASN A 218 -12.29 7.50 -19.16
N GLN A 219 -11.94 6.77 -20.23
CA GLN A 219 -12.03 5.31 -20.21
C GLN A 219 -11.08 4.75 -19.15
N PRO A 220 -11.56 3.82 -18.29
CA PRO A 220 -10.77 3.35 -17.18
C PRO A 220 -9.55 2.56 -17.66
N LEU A 221 -8.37 2.89 -17.14
CA LEU A 221 -7.13 2.15 -17.41
C LEU A 221 -6.82 1.13 -16.31
N PRO A 222 -6.13 0.02 -16.62
CA PRO A 222 -5.75 -0.95 -15.61
C PRO A 222 -4.92 -0.27 -14.51
N ARG A 223 -5.21 -0.59 -13.24
CA ARG A 223 -4.46 -0.03 -12.09
C ARG A 223 -2.95 -0.27 -12.20
N ARG A 224 -2.48 -1.31 -12.89
CA ARG A 224 -1.05 -1.54 -13.17
C ARG A 224 -0.41 -0.48 -14.07
N GLU A 225 -1.17 0.12 -14.98
CA GLU A 225 -0.61 0.99 -16.01
C GLU A 225 -0.32 2.41 -15.50
N GLN A 226 -0.94 2.85 -14.39
CA GLN A 226 -0.74 4.14 -13.65
C GLN A 226 -0.22 5.34 -14.47
N LEU A 227 -0.59 5.46 -15.74
CA LEU A 227 -0.43 6.69 -16.50
C LEU A 227 -1.36 7.73 -15.89
N PRO A 228 -1.08 9.03 -16.01
CA PRO A 228 -1.87 10.08 -15.38
C PRO A 228 -3.29 9.98 -15.95
N SER A 229 -4.15 9.29 -15.22
CA SER A 229 -5.47 8.84 -15.61
C SER A 229 -6.45 9.30 -14.54
N ILE A 230 -7.64 9.66 -15.00
CA ILE A 230 -8.72 10.11 -14.12
C ILE A 230 -9.43 8.90 -13.53
N GLN A 231 -9.70 7.89 -14.38
CA GLN A 231 -10.31 6.64 -13.97
C GLN A 231 -9.30 5.50 -14.14
N VAL A 232 -9.08 4.77 -13.05
CA VAL A 232 -8.43 3.47 -13.10
C VAL A 232 -9.41 2.42 -12.68
N TYR A 233 -9.24 1.19 -13.16
CA TYR A 233 -10.02 0.07 -12.68
C TYR A 233 -9.17 -0.92 -11.92
N CYS A 234 -9.75 -1.40 -10.82
CA CYS A 234 -9.29 -2.54 -10.05
C CYS A 234 -10.29 -3.68 -10.30
N ASN A 235 -10.26 -4.22 -11.53
CA ASN A 235 -11.15 -5.24 -12.09
C ASN A 235 -12.66 -5.04 -11.85
N ASP A 236 -13.15 -5.42 -10.66
CA ASP A 236 -14.56 -5.37 -10.29
C ASP A 236 -15.03 -3.99 -9.83
N VAL A 237 -14.10 -3.08 -9.53
CA VAL A 237 -14.40 -1.70 -9.17
C VAL A 237 -13.62 -0.69 -10.00
N TYR A 238 -14.23 0.47 -10.17
CA TYR A 238 -13.57 1.64 -10.70
C TYR A 238 -13.11 2.51 -9.55
N LEU A 239 -11.97 3.15 -9.73
CA LEU A 239 -11.43 4.15 -8.83
C LEU A 239 -11.35 5.46 -9.59
N ASN A 240 -12.21 6.37 -9.16
CA ASN A 240 -12.20 7.77 -9.51
C ASN A 240 -12.18 8.58 -8.20
N SER A 241 -12.24 9.90 -8.27
CA SER A 241 -12.41 10.77 -7.10
C SER A 241 -13.69 11.57 -7.25
N ILE A 242 -14.33 11.87 -6.12
CA ILE A 242 -15.45 12.81 -6.05
C ILE A 242 -15.08 13.94 -5.12
N ALA A 243 -15.38 15.18 -5.52
CA ALA A 243 -15.32 16.35 -4.66
C ALA A 243 -16.72 16.68 -4.14
N PHE A 244 -16.80 17.19 -2.91
CA PHE A 244 -18.01 17.77 -2.36
C PHE A 244 -17.68 18.87 -1.36
N PHE A 245 -18.57 19.86 -1.30
CA PHE A 245 -18.40 21.05 -0.47
C PHE A 245 -19.58 21.17 0.46
N LEU A 246 -19.29 21.38 1.73
CA LEU A 246 -20.26 21.43 2.82
C LEU A 246 -20.15 22.76 3.54
N ARG A 247 -21.27 23.45 3.74
CA ARG A 247 -21.35 24.67 4.56
C ARG A 247 -21.93 24.35 5.92
N LYS A 248 -21.28 24.77 7.00
CA LYS A 248 -21.85 24.67 8.35
C LYS A 248 -23.12 25.53 8.44
N SER A 249 -24.27 24.91 8.66
CA SER A 249 -25.59 25.57 8.61
C SER A 249 -26.55 25.19 9.75
N GLY A 250 -26.14 24.32 10.68
CA GLY A 250 -26.93 23.91 11.85
C GLY A 250 -26.11 23.19 12.92
N GLU A 251 -26.78 22.51 13.84
CA GLU A 251 -26.16 21.72 14.93
C GLU A 251 -25.79 20.30 14.47
N PHE A 252 -24.69 19.76 15.00
CA PHE A 252 -24.26 18.38 14.80
C PHE A 252 -24.64 17.55 16.04
N SER A 253 -25.87 17.06 16.08
CA SER A 253 -26.49 16.62 17.35
C SER A 253 -26.85 15.14 17.44
N ARG A 254 -27.01 14.41 16.32
CA ARG A 254 -27.37 12.99 16.37
C ARG A 254 -26.15 12.11 16.60
N ALA A 255 -26.36 11.01 17.33
CA ALA A 255 -25.38 9.93 17.37
C ALA A 255 -25.40 9.18 16.04
N TYR A 256 -24.25 8.61 15.66
CA TYR A 256 -24.15 7.77 14.47
C TYR A 256 -24.98 6.48 14.61
N ASP A 257 -25.77 6.18 13.58
CA ASP A 257 -26.55 4.94 13.42
C ASP A 257 -26.18 4.22 12.12
N GLU A 258 -26.21 2.89 12.17
CA GLU A 258 -25.82 1.98 11.09
C GLU A 258 -27.02 1.34 10.38
N SER A 259 -28.26 1.71 10.73
CA SER A 259 -29.47 1.10 10.18
C SER A 259 -29.62 1.20 8.66
N TRP A 260 -28.94 2.18 8.04
CA TRP A 260 -28.91 2.35 6.58
C TRP A 260 -27.97 1.37 5.87
N LEU A 261 -27.06 0.69 6.60
CA LEU A 261 -26.12 -0.26 6.00
C LEU A 261 -26.81 -1.58 5.66
N PRO A 262 -26.60 -2.11 4.45
CA PRO A 262 -27.05 -3.46 4.12
C PRO A 262 -26.50 -4.50 5.11
N GLU A 263 -27.29 -5.53 5.43
CA GLU A 263 -26.97 -6.52 6.47
C GLU A 263 -25.59 -7.17 6.27
N PHE A 264 -25.21 -7.46 5.02
CA PHE A 264 -23.87 -7.95 4.69
C PHE A 264 -22.77 -7.04 5.23
N TRP A 265 -22.85 -5.73 4.93
CA TRP A 265 -21.81 -4.77 5.30
C TRP A 265 -21.78 -4.49 6.80
N HIS A 266 -22.94 -4.48 7.45
CA HIS A 266 -23.02 -4.37 8.91
C HIS A 266 -22.29 -5.54 9.60
N LEU A 267 -22.58 -6.79 9.20
CA LEU A 267 -21.90 -7.97 9.76
C LEU A 267 -20.41 -8.05 9.38
N TYR A 268 -20.06 -7.68 8.14
CA TYR A 268 -18.68 -7.71 7.64
C TYR A 268 -17.79 -6.73 8.40
N LEU A 269 -18.22 -5.47 8.56
CA LEU A 269 -17.47 -4.44 9.27
C LEU A 269 -17.40 -4.74 10.77
N ALA A 270 -18.50 -5.14 11.40
CA ALA A 270 -18.51 -5.53 12.82
C ALA A 270 -17.60 -6.72 13.11
N GLY A 271 -17.60 -7.75 12.26
CA GLY A 271 -16.69 -8.89 12.38
C GLY A 271 -15.23 -8.47 12.32
N TRP A 272 -14.92 -7.50 11.47
CA TRP A 272 -13.55 -6.98 11.36
C TRP A 272 -13.14 -6.07 12.52
N ASP A 273 -14.07 -5.27 13.06
CA ASP A 273 -13.86 -4.53 14.30
C ASP A 273 -13.45 -5.48 15.44
N CYS A 274 -14.17 -6.59 15.61
CA CYS A 274 -13.80 -7.64 16.58
C CYS A 274 -12.40 -8.22 16.30
N TYR A 275 -12.08 -8.51 15.03
CA TYR A 275 -10.77 -9.03 14.65
C TYR A 275 -9.64 -8.05 15.03
N ARG A 276 -9.80 -6.76 14.74
CA ARG A 276 -8.81 -5.72 15.12
C ARG A 276 -8.67 -5.57 16.63
N ALA A 277 -9.78 -5.70 17.36
CA ALA A 277 -9.79 -5.74 18.83
C ALA A 277 -9.19 -7.03 19.41
N LYS A 278 -8.73 -7.97 18.56
CA LYS A 278 -8.23 -9.31 18.91
C LYS A 278 -9.26 -10.21 19.57
N ASP A 279 -10.55 -9.88 19.45
CA ASP A 279 -11.65 -10.76 19.82
C ASP A 279 -11.96 -11.69 18.63
N PHE A 280 -11.06 -12.65 18.42
CA PHE A 280 -11.16 -13.58 17.29
C PHE A 280 -12.35 -14.53 17.40
N THR A 281 -12.82 -14.81 18.62
CA THR A 281 -14.01 -15.66 18.84
C THR A 281 -15.27 -14.97 18.36
N GLN A 282 -15.47 -13.69 18.73
CA GLN A 282 -16.61 -12.92 18.25
C GLN A 282 -16.52 -12.64 16.75
N ALA A 283 -15.32 -12.32 16.24
CA ALA A 283 -15.09 -12.14 14.81
C ALA A 283 -15.48 -13.39 14.00
N GLU A 284 -15.06 -14.57 14.46
CA GLU A 284 -15.40 -15.84 13.81
C GLU A 284 -16.91 -16.06 13.80
N SER A 285 -17.58 -15.83 14.93
CA SER A 285 -19.04 -15.95 15.03
C SER A 285 -19.76 -15.04 14.03
N LEU A 286 -19.31 -13.79 13.88
CA LEU A 286 -19.90 -12.83 12.95
C LEU A 286 -19.66 -13.22 11.49
N PHE A 287 -18.45 -13.65 11.12
CA PHE A 287 -18.17 -14.09 9.75
C PHE A 287 -18.88 -15.40 9.38
N ARG A 288 -19.07 -16.32 10.34
CA ARG A 288 -19.90 -17.51 10.12
C ARG A 288 -21.38 -17.16 9.94
N LYS A 289 -21.90 -16.19 10.71
CA LYS A 289 -23.26 -15.67 10.51
C LYS A 289 -23.40 -14.99 9.14
N LEU A 290 -22.41 -14.20 8.72
CA LEU A 290 -22.36 -13.57 7.40
C LEU A 290 -22.46 -14.60 6.26
N LEU A 291 -21.78 -15.74 6.39
CA LEU A 291 -21.81 -16.83 5.41
C LEU A 291 -23.14 -17.61 5.35
N GLN A 292 -24.09 -17.35 6.27
CA GLN A 292 -25.45 -17.91 6.20
C GLN A 292 -26.39 -17.08 5.32
N LEU A 293 -25.98 -15.87 4.93
CA LEU A 293 -26.73 -15.04 3.98
C LEU A 293 -26.62 -15.63 2.56
N ASP A 294 -27.60 -15.28 1.71
CA ASP A 294 -27.52 -15.58 0.27
C ASP A 294 -26.55 -14.60 -0.40
N LEU A 295 -25.31 -15.04 -0.59
CA LEU A 295 -24.21 -14.21 -1.09
C LEU A 295 -23.88 -14.52 -2.55
N GLU A 296 -23.74 -13.48 -3.36
CA GLU A 296 -23.07 -13.62 -4.66
C GLU A 296 -21.63 -14.14 -4.49
N PRO A 297 -21.06 -14.85 -5.48
CA PRO A 297 -19.73 -15.45 -5.36
C PRO A 297 -18.63 -14.49 -4.89
N ARG A 298 -18.71 -13.23 -5.33
CA ARG A 298 -17.76 -12.18 -4.97
C ARG A 298 -17.77 -11.87 -3.48
N LEU A 299 -18.94 -11.56 -2.92
CA LEU A 299 -19.10 -11.29 -1.49
C LEU A 299 -18.79 -12.54 -0.64
N LYS A 300 -19.08 -13.74 -1.16
CA LYS A 300 -18.72 -14.99 -0.50
C LYS A 300 -17.19 -15.16 -0.38
N VAL A 301 -16.41 -14.82 -1.41
CA VAL A 301 -14.94 -14.82 -1.34
C VAL A 301 -14.44 -13.87 -0.24
N ARG A 302 -15.03 -12.67 -0.13
CA ARG A 302 -14.67 -11.70 0.92
C ARG A 302 -14.93 -12.24 2.32
N ALA A 303 -16.13 -12.78 2.53
CA ALA A 303 -16.53 -13.38 3.80
C ALA A 303 -15.61 -14.57 4.18
N LEU A 304 -15.34 -15.48 3.24
CA LEU A 304 -14.45 -16.62 3.48
C LEU A 304 -13.01 -16.19 3.76
N ARG A 305 -12.51 -15.15 3.06
CA ARG A 305 -11.18 -14.59 3.31
C ARG A 305 -11.06 -14.02 4.72
N ARG A 306 -12.06 -13.29 5.23
CA ARG A 306 -12.06 -12.76 6.60
C ARG A 306 -12.21 -13.86 7.66
N LEU A 307 -12.99 -14.89 7.38
CA LEU A 307 -13.03 -16.09 8.22
C LEU A 307 -11.66 -16.78 8.25
N ALA A 308 -10.98 -16.90 7.11
CA ALA A 308 -9.64 -17.47 7.03
C ALA A 308 -8.62 -16.69 7.88
N ASP A 309 -8.62 -15.35 7.82
CA ASP A 309 -7.79 -14.52 8.71
C ASP A 309 -8.01 -14.89 10.19
N THR A 310 -9.28 -14.99 10.58
CA THR A 310 -9.70 -15.21 11.96
C THR A 310 -9.33 -16.62 12.45
N LEU A 311 -9.47 -17.63 11.59
CA LEU A 311 -9.07 -19.01 11.91
C LEU A 311 -7.55 -19.14 11.99
N TYR A 312 -6.81 -18.47 11.11
CA TYR A 312 -5.35 -18.44 11.14
C TYR A 312 -4.83 -17.81 12.43
N ALA A 313 -5.39 -16.66 12.83
CA ALA A 313 -5.04 -15.97 14.09
C ALA A 313 -5.29 -16.85 15.34
N GLN A 314 -6.30 -17.72 15.29
CA GLN A 314 -6.62 -18.68 16.34
C GLN A 314 -5.86 -20.02 16.21
N THR A 315 -4.98 -20.18 15.22
CA THR A 315 -4.25 -21.43 14.93
C THR A 315 -5.15 -22.64 14.62
N LYS A 316 -6.39 -22.41 14.16
CA LYS A 316 -7.36 -23.45 13.77
C LYS A 316 -7.09 -23.96 12.35
N LEU A 317 -5.96 -24.63 12.15
CA LEU A 317 -5.43 -24.95 10.81
C LEU A 317 -6.30 -25.93 9.99
N GLU A 318 -6.97 -26.89 10.63
CA GLU A 318 -7.85 -27.83 9.90
C GLU A 318 -9.11 -27.12 9.37
N GLU A 319 -9.71 -26.24 10.17
CA GLU A 319 -10.86 -25.45 9.73
C GLU A 319 -10.45 -24.43 8.66
N LEU A 320 -9.28 -23.81 8.81
CA LEU A 320 -8.70 -22.94 7.79
C LEU A 320 -8.53 -23.68 6.46
N ARG A 321 -8.05 -24.93 6.51
CA ARG A 321 -7.91 -25.77 5.31
C ARG A 321 -9.26 -26.01 4.63
N THR A 322 -10.32 -26.27 5.39
CA THR A 322 -11.68 -26.41 4.85
C THR A 322 -12.14 -25.13 4.15
N VAL A 323 -11.92 -23.97 4.78
CA VAL A 323 -12.26 -22.65 4.18
C VAL A 323 -11.46 -22.40 2.89
N CYS A 324 -10.17 -22.73 2.88
CA CYS A 324 -9.36 -22.62 1.66
C CYS A 324 -9.89 -23.50 0.53
N LEU A 325 -10.28 -24.75 0.82
CA LEU A 325 -10.86 -25.64 -0.20
C LEU A 325 -12.22 -25.14 -0.72
N GLU A 326 -13.04 -24.54 0.15
CA GLU A 326 -14.33 -23.97 -0.22
C GLU A 326 -14.18 -22.74 -1.14
N VAL A 327 -13.22 -21.86 -0.86
CA VAL A 327 -13.09 -20.59 -1.61
C VAL A 327 -12.44 -20.78 -2.99
N LEU A 328 -11.62 -21.82 -3.17
CA LEU A 328 -10.83 -22.02 -4.40
C LEU A 328 -11.64 -22.02 -5.70
N PRO A 329 -12.78 -22.74 -5.83
CA PRO A 329 -13.59 -22.69 -7.04
C PRO A 329 -14.14 -21.28 -7.34
N LEU A 330 -14.44 -20.51 -6.29
CA LEU A 330 -14.93 -19.13 -6.44
C LEU A 330 -13.81 -18.20 -6.93
N CYS A 331 -12.57 -18.50 -6.56
CA CYS A 331 -11.39 -17.77 -7.00
C CYS A 331 -11.09 -17.93 -8.50
N GLU A 332 -11.68 -18.87 -9.23
CA GLU A 332 -11.44 -19.04 -10.68
C GLU A 332 -11.91 -17.85 -11.50
N ILE A 333 -13.04 -17.24 -11.12
CA ILE A 333 -13.61 -16.06 -11.77
C ILE A 333 -13.45 -14.78 -10.96
N TYR A 334 -13.16 -14.87 -9.64
CA TYR A 334 -12.88 -13.70 -8.80
C TYR A 334 -11.62 -12.98 -9.29
N GLN A 335 -11.63 -11.65 -9.30
CA GLN A 335 -10.55 -10.88 -9.90
C GLN A 335 -9.92 -9.86 -8.97
N ASP A 336 -10.30 -9.77 -7.70
CA ASP A 336 -9.71 -8.78 -6.79
C ASP A 336 -8.48 -9.38 -6.07
N GLU A 337 -7.32 -8.83 -6.41
CA GLU A 337 -6.01 -9.32 -5.98
C GLU A 337 -5.77 -9.16 -4.47
N ASP A 338 -6.40 -8.18 -3.83
CA ASP A 338 -6.25 -7.89 -2.40
C ASP A 338 -6.82 -9.04 -1.54
N HIS A 339 -7.72 -9.84 -2.11
CA HIS A 339 -8.26 -11.05 -1.49
C HIS A 339 -7.52 -12.31 -1.94
N LEU A 340 -7.17 -12.41 -3.23
CA LEU A 340 -6.49 -13.60 -3.76
C LEU A 340 -5.09 -13.78 -3.15
N MET A 341 -4.38 -12.67 -2.88
CA MET A 341 -3.03 -12.73 -2.34
C MET A 341 -2.97 -13.31 -0.91
N PRO A 342 -3.78 -12.84 0.07
CA PRO A 342 -3.90 -13.50 1.37
C PRO A 342 -4.39 -14.95 1.28
N LEU A 343 -5.39 -15.24 0.43
CA LEU A 343 -5.90 -16.60 0.26
C LEU A 343 -4.83 -17.56 -0.24
N ALA A 344 -3.93 -17.12 -1.13
CA ALA A 344 -2.78 -17.90 -1.57
C ALA A 344 -1.82 -18.20 -0.41
N ALA A 345 -1.57 -17.21 0.46
CA ALA A 345 -0.75 -17.40 1.65
C ALA A 345 -1.39 -18.39 2.65
N TYR A 346 -2.71 -18.33 2.84
CA TYR A 346 -3.42 -19.28 3.68
C TYR A 346 -3.38 -20.69 3.11
N CYS A 347 -3.62 -20.85 1.80
CA CYS A 347 -3.46 -22.14 1.11
C CYS A 347 -2.07 -22.73 1.35
N SER A 348 -1.01 -21.90 1.24
CA SER A 348 0.36 -22.32 1.57
C SER A 348 0.49 -22.79 3.02
N SER A 349 -0.07 -22.05 3.98
CA SER A 349 0.07 -22.35 5.40
C SER A 349 -0.56 -23.67 5.83
N VAL A 350 -1.55 -24.16 5.07
CA VAL A 350 -2.26 -25.43 5.31
C VAL A 350 -1.87 -26.54 4.33
N GLY A 351 -0.74 -26.39 3.62
CA GLY A 351 -0.17 -27.41 2.74
C GLY A 351 -0.86 -27.58 1.39
N LEU A 352 -1.64 -26.60 0.94
CA LEU A 352 -2.26 -26.56 -0.39
C LEU A 352 -1.35 -25.82 -1.39
N ASP A 353 -0.11 -26.27 -1.53
CA ASP A 353 0.94 -25.54 -2.28
C ASP A 353 0.58 -25.31 -3.76
N GLN A 354 -0.04 -26.30 -4.43
CA GLN A 354 -0.41 -26.15 -5.84
C GLN A 354 -1.53 -25.11 -6.02
N ALA A 355 -2.48 -25.06 -5.08
CA ALA A 355 -3.53 -24.07 -5.08
C ALA A 355 -2.95 -22.66 -4.81
N ALA A 356 -2.01 -22.55 -3.87
CA ALA A 356 -1.30 -21.29 -3.60
C ALA A 356 -0.56 -20.78 -4.85
N ILE A 357 0.19 -21.64 -5.54
CA ILE A 357 0.88 -21.30 -6.79
C ILE A 357 -0.12 -20.84 -7.86
N ALA A 358 -1.25 -21.54 -8.04
CA ALA A 358 -2.26 -21.17 -9.02
C ALA A 358 -2.85 -19.77 -8.75
N LEU A 359 -3.13 -19.46 -7.47
CA LEU A 359 -3.60 -18.14 -7.07
C LEU A 359 -2.53 -17.05 -7.30
N TYR A 360 -1.27 -17.30 -6.94
CA TYR A 360 -0.18 -16.35 -7.21
C TYR A 360 -0.01 -16.08 -8.72
N GLN A 361 -0.06 -17.11 -9.56
CA GLN A 361 0.00 -16.98 -11.01
C GLN A 361 -1.19 -16.22 -11.58
N LYS A 362 -2.36 -16.37 -10.96
CA LYS A 362 -3.53 -15.58 -11.31
C LYS A 362 -3.32 -14.11 -10.98
N VAL A 363 -2.87 -13.79 -9.76
CA VAL A 363 -2.55 -12.41 -9.35
C VAL A 363 -1.59 -11.74 -10.33
N GLU A 364 -0.56 -12.43 -10.82
CA GLU A 364 0.36 -11.85 -11.82
C GLU A 364 -0.31 -11.44 -13.14
N LYS A 365 -1.36 -12.15 -13.55
CA LYS A 365 -2.03 -11.96 -14.84
C LYS A 365 -3.18 -10.95 -14.78
N LEU A 366 -3.62 -10.56 -13.58
CA LEU A 366 -4.70 -9.59 -13.43
C LEU A 366 -4.24 -8.20 -13.90
N PRO A 367 -5.03 -7.49 -14.74
CA PRO A 367 -4.72 -6.13 -15.16
C PRO A 367 -4.66 -5.11 -14.01
N SER A 368 -5.41 -5.35 -12.94
CA SER A 368 -5.42 -4.54 -11.72
C SER A 368 -4.16 -4.67 -10.87
N SER A 369 -3.50 -5.83 -10.88
CA SER A 369 -2.43 -6.12 -9.92
C SER A 369 -1.28 -5.15 -10.08
N ILE A 370 -1.09 -4.35 -9.03
CA ILE A 370 0.05 -3.45 -8.89
C ILE A 370 1.38 -4.22 -8.87
N LEU A 371 2.44 -3.55 -9.29
CA LEU A 371 3.77 -4.15 -9.46
C LEU A 371 4.28 -4.82 -8.17
N ASP A 372 3.98 -4.23 -7.02
CA ASP A 372 4.31 -4.71 -5.68
C ASP A 372 3.79 -6.13 -5.43
N LEU A 373 2.50 -6.35 -5.75
CA LEU A 373 1.83 -7.64 -5.59
C LEU A 373 2.33 -8.66 -6.62
N VAL A 374 2.68 -8.21 -7.83
CA VAL A 374 3.28 -9.08 -8.85
C VAL A 374 4.64 -9.60 -8.38
N ILE A 375 5.51 -8.72 -7.89
CA ILE A 375 6.83 -9.09 -7.37
C ILE A 375 6.68 -10.02 -6.16
N LEU A 376 5.79 -9.69 -5.23
CA LEU A 376 5.55 -10.51 -4.05
C LEU A 376 5.01 -11.90 -4.39
N SER A 377 4.08 -11.99 -5.35
CA SER A 377 3.58 -13.24 -5.91
C SER A 377 4.73 -14.11 -6.47
N GLN A 378 5.62 -13.52 -7.27
CA GLN A 378 6.76 -14.24 -7.86
C GLN A 378 7.74 -14.74 -6.79
N LEU A 379 8.01 -13.94 -5.77
CA LEU A 379 8.86 -14.33 -4.63
C LEU A 379 8.26 -15.49 -3.82
N ASN A 380 6.94 -15.49 -3.62
CA ASN A 380 6.25 -16.57 -2.92
C ASN A 380 6.21 -17.85 -3.74
N GLN A 381 5.97 -17.77 -5.05
CA GLN A 381 6.11 -18.93 -5.94
C GLN A 381 7.54 -19.48 -5.94
N ALA A 382 8.56 -18.61 -5.97
CA ALA A 382 9.96 -19.03 -5.91
C ALA A 382 10.26 -19.80 -4.62
N LYS A 383 9.73 -19.34 -3.47
CA LYS A 383 9.82 -20.05 -2.20
C LYS A 383 9.20 -21.46 -2.28
N HIS A 384 8.04 -21.61 -2.92
CA HIS A 384 7.41 -22.93 -3.07
C HIS A 384 8.20 -23.87 -3.97
N TYR A 385 8.70 -23.38 -5.11
CA TYR A 385 9.53 -24.20 -6.00
C TYR A 385 10.85 -24.59 -5.35
N GLU A 386 11.46 -23.68 -4.59
CA GLU A 386 12.65 -23.96 -3.78
C GLU A 386 12.40 -25.08 -2.76
N GLN A 387 11.27 -25.05 -2.04
CA GLN A 387 10.89 -26.10 -1.09
C GLN A 387 10.66 -27.46 -1.77
N GLN A 388 10.21 -27.46 -3.03
CA GLN A 388 10.07 -28.67 -3.85
C GLN A 388 11.40 -29.13 -4.50
N GLY A 389 12.52 -28.44 -4.26
CA GLY A 389 13.81 -28.72 -4.90
C GLY A 389 13.90 -28.31 -6.37
N LYS A 390 12.91 -27.59 -6.90
CA LYS A 390 12.85 -27.10 -8.29
C LYS A 390 13.57 -25.76 -8.42
N PHE A 391 14.87 -25.78 -8.18
CA PHE A 391 15.68 -24.57 -8.03
C PHE A 391 15.77 -23.70 -9.30
N GLU A 392 15.72 -24.31 -10.49
CA GLU A 392 15.77 -23.55 -11.75
C GLU A 392 14.53 -22.68 -11.92
N GLN A 393 13.34 -23.24 -11.69
CA GLN A 393 12.08 -22.47 -11.71
C GLN A 393 12.05 -21.37 -10.64
N ALA A 394 12.61 -21.65 -9.46
CA ALA A 394 12.73 -20.64 -8.41
C ALA A 394 13.66 -19.49 -8.82
N LEU A 395 14.78 -19.79 -9.50
CA LEU A 395 15.71 -18.79 -10.02
C LEU A 395 15.11 -17.94 -11.16
N GLU A 396 14.33 -18.55 -12.06
CA GLU A 396 13.61 -17.84 -13.11
C GLU A 396 12.63 -16.81 -12.53
N LEU A 397 11.90 -17.17 -11.47
CA LEU A 397 10.94 -16.27 -10.82
C LEU A 397 11.60 -15.09 -10.11
N VAL A 398 12.69 -15.30 -9.37
CA VAL A 398 13.41 -14.17 -8.75
C VAL A 398 14.06 -13.28 -9.80
N GLN A 399 14.51 -13.83 -10.93
CA GLN A 399 15.01 -13.05 -12.06
C GLN A 399 13.91 -12.21 -12.71
N LYS A 400 12.71 -12.79 -12.90
CA LYS A 400 11.53 -12.08 -13.41
C LYS A 400 11.13 -10.94 -12.47
N ALA A 401 11.16 -11.17 -11.16
CA ALA A 401 10.91 -10.15 -10.15
C ALA A 401 11.95 -9.02 -10.22
N GLU A 402 13.22 -9.36 -10.40
CA GLU A 402 14.29 -8.36 -10.57
C GLU A 402 14.11 -7.52 -11.83
N GLN A 403 13.76 -8.14 -12.96
CA GLN A 403 13.53 -7.47 -14.24
C GLN A 403 12.30 -6.57 -14.25
N SER A 404 11.34 -6.83 -13.37
CA SER A 404 10.10 -6.04 -13.28
C SER A 404 10.32 -4.70 -12.55
N MET A 405 11.41 -4.55 -11.78
CA MET A 405 11.72 -3.32 -11.07
C MET A 405 12.35 -2.26 -11.99
N VAL A 406 11.88 -1.01 -11.87
CA VAL A 406 12.45 0.14 -12.56
C VAL A 406 13.48 0.83 -11.67
N SER A 407 14.66 1.13 -12.22
CA SER A 407 15.75 1.76 -11.45
C SER A 407 15.39 3.18 -10.99
N GLY A 408 15.68 3.51 -9.73
CA GLY A 408 15.44 4.81 -9.11
C GLY A 408 14.05 4.99 -8.51
N MET A 409 13.17 3.98 -8.58
CA MET A 409 11.82 4.04 -8.03
C MET A 409 11.78 3.50 -6.58
N PRO A 410 10.90 4.01 -5.70
CA PRO A 410 10.81 3.57 -4.29
C PRO A 410 10.71 2.05 -4.11
N LEU A 411 10.00 1.38 -5.02
CA LEU A 411 9.79 -0.06 -4.99
C LEU A 411 11.08 -0.88 -5.01
N GLU A 412 12.12 -0.36 -5.67
CA GLU A 412 13.43 -0.99 -5.74
C GLU A 412 14.07 -1.13 -4.36
N ALA A 413 14.01 -0.08 -3.55
CA ALA A 413 14.59 -0.06 -2.22
C ALA A 413 13.91 -1.07 -1.28
N GLU A 414 12.61 -1.29 -1.48
CA GLU A 414 11.84 -2.25 -0.69
C GLU A 414 12.12 -3.70 -1.11
N TYR A 415 12.07 -4.01 -2.41
CA TYR A 415 12.03 -5.40 -2.87
C TYR A 415 13.38 -5.97 -3.29
N ARG A 416 14.34 -5.14 -3.72
CA ARG A 416 15.65 -5.64 -4.15
C ARG A 416 16.39 -6.40 -3.04
N PRO A 417 16.42 -5.94 -1.77
CA PRO A 417 17.01 -6.71 -0.69
C PRO A 417 16.32 -8.07 -0.50
N LYS A 418 14.98 -8.10 -0.57
CA LYS A 418 14.16 -9.32 -0.45
C LYS A 418 14.43 -10.32 -1.58
N ILE A 419 14.57 -9.83 -2.82
CA ILE A 419 14.96 -10.62 -3.99
C ILE A 419 16.35 -11.23 -3.78
N TYR A 420 17.35 -10.43 -3.40
CA TYR A 420 18.70 -10.97 -3.15
C TYR A 420 18.75 -11.96 -2.01
N PHE A 421 18.00 -11.74 -0.93
CA PHE A 421 17.88 -12.72 0.12
C PHE A 421 17.31 -14.05 -0.41
N ARG A 422 16.22 -14.01 -1.18
CA ARG A 422 15.62 -15.21 -1.79
C ARG A 422 16.59 -15.92 -2.73
N THR A 423 17.28 -15.19 -3.61
CA THR A 423 18.28 -15.74 -4.53
C THR A 423 19.43 -16.41 -3.75
N GLY A 424 19.91 -15.77 -2.68
CA GLY A 424 20.91 -16.34 -1.78
C GLY A 424 20.45 -17.65 -1.15
N HIS A 425 19.21 -17.69 -0.68
CA HIS A 425 18.60 -18.88 -0.07
C HIS A 425 18.44 -20.04 -1.06
N ILE A 426 18.04 -19.76 -2.31
CA ILE A 426 17.99 -20.78 -3.35
C ILE A 426 19.39 -21.38 -3.59
N TYR A 427 20.43 -20.55 -3.73
CA TYR A 427 21.80 -21.05 -3.90
C TYR A 427 22.33 -21.82 -2.69
N GLU A 428 21.96 -21.41 -1.47
CA GLU A 428 22.27 -22.15 -0.25
C GLU A 428 21.68 -23.57 -0.30
N LYS A 429 20.39 -23.68 -0.64
CA LYS A 429 19.70 -24.99 -0.78
C LYS A 429 20.24 -25.84 -1.92
N MET A 430 20.77 -25.23 -2.98
CA MET A 430 21.51 -25.93 -4.06
C MET A 430 22.90 -26.43 -3.63
N GLY A 431 23.36 -26.15 -2.41
CA GLY A 431 24.70 -26.52 -1.95
C GLY A 431 25.82 -25.65 -2.56
N LYS A 432 25.48 -24.44 -3.02
CA LYS A 432 26.35 -23.44 -3.67
C LYS A 432 26.60 -22.24 -2.72
N PRO A 433 27.31 -22.43 -1.59
CA PRO A 433 27.45 -21.40 -0.56
C PRO A 433 28.26 -20.18 -1.01
N ALA A 434 29.13 -20.31 -2.04
CA ALA A 434 29.90 -19.17 -2.59
C ALA A 434 28.97 -18.14 -3.24
N GLN A 435 28.04 -18.62 -4.06
CA GLN A 435 27.01 -17.82 -4.68
C GLN A 435 26.07 -17.24 -3.62
N ALA A 436 25.61 -18.05 -2.67
CA ALA A 436 24.73 -17.61 -1.59
C ALA A 436 25.32 -16.43 -0.78
N VAL A 437 26.59 -16.53 -0.37
CA VAL A 437 27.31 -15.47 0.35
C VAL A 437 27.31 -14.15 -0.43
N ARG A 438 27.51 -14.19 -1.75
CA ARG A 438 27.50 -12.98 -2.59
C ARG A 438 26.15 -12.27 -2.49
N PHE A 439 25.05 -13.02 -2.62
CA PHE A 439 23.70 -12.45 -2.59
C PHE A 439 23.29 -11.96 -1.20
N TYR A 440 23.60 -12.70 -0.13
CA TYR A 440 23.30 -12.23 1.23
C TYR A 440 24.04 -10.93 1.58
N LYS A 441 25.29 -10.78 1.12
CA LYS A 441 26.02 -9.50 1.27
C LYS A 441 25.34 -8.35 0.52
N GLN A 442 24.80 -8.60 -0.68
CA GLN A 442 24.06 -7.58 -1.43
C GLN A 442 22.73 -7.22 -0.76
N ALA A 443 22.00 -8.22 -0.24
CA ALA A 443 20.77 -8.00 0.51
C ALA A 443 21.00 -7.09 1.72
N ILE A 444 22.04 -7.36 2.52
CA ILE A 444 22.38 -6.53 3.69
C ILE A 444 22.80 -5.12 3.29
N LYS A 445 23.61 -4.99 2.24
CA LYS A 445 24.12 -3.69 1.77
C LYS A 445 22.99 -2.75 1.33
N GLN A 446 21.92 -3.29 0.76
CA GLN A 446 20.85 -2.52 0.13
C GLN A 446 19.59 -2.45 1.00
N ALA A 447 19.54 -3.16 2.11
CA ALA A 447 18.42 -3.11 3.04
C ALA A 447 18.35 -1.75 3.72
N ILE A 448 17.15 -1.17 3.74
CA ILE A 448 16.78 -0.12 4.70
C ILE A 448 16.96 -0.71 6.11
N PRO A 449 17.30 0.09 7.14
CA PRO A 449 17.45 -0.39 8.51
C PRO A 449 16.20 -1.15 9.02
N ASP A 450 16.24 -2.47 8.91
CA ASP A 450 15.27 -3.42 9.48
C ASP A 450 16.05 -4.48 10.25
N THR A 451 15.96 -4.39 11.58
CA THR A 451 16.70 -5.27 12.49
C THR A 451 16.38 -6.74 12.25
N GLN A 452 15.13 -7.09 11.96
CA GLN A 452 14.69 -8.47 11.83
C GLN A 452 15.10 -9.08 10.50
N PHE A 453 14.93 -8.34 9.41
CA PHE A 453 15.38 -8.78 8.08
C PHE A 453 16.91 -8.91 8.03
N GLN A 454 17.63 -7.92 8.56
CA GLN A 454 19.10 -7.96 8.61
C GLN A 454 19.60 -9.13 9.46
N LEU A 455 19.00 -9.38 10.63
CA LEU A 455 19.34 -10.52 11.47
C LEU A 455 19.17 -11.85 10.73
N ASN A 456 18.07 -11.99 9.98
CA ASN A 456 17.83 -13.18 9.16
C ASN A 456 18.90 -13.31 8.05
N CYS A 457 19.27 -12.23 7.36
CA CYS A 457 20.35 -12.24 6.39
C CYS A 457 21.69 -12.67 7.00
N TYR A 458 22.05 -12.13 8.17
CA TYR A 458 23.30 -12.47 8.86
C TYR A 458 23.34 -13.92 9.33
N ARG A 459 22.22 -14.49 9.77
CA ARG A 459 22.12 -15.91 10.15
C ARG A 459 22.48 -16.82 8.98
N HIS A 460 21.84 -16.62 7.83
CA HIS A 460 22.11 -17.41 6.63
C HIS A 460 23.51 -17.17 6.05
N LEU A 461 23.98 -15.92 6.05
CA LEU A 461 25.34 -15.57 5.64
C LEU A 461 26.38 -16.32 6.48
N THR A 462 26.22 -16.31 7.80
CA THR A 462 27.11 -17.01 8.74
C THR A 462 27.12 -18.51 8.50
N ALA A 463 25.95 -19.13 8.31
CA ALA A 463 25.84 -20.56 8.01
C ALA A 463 26.57 -20.95 6.72
N CYS A 464 26.44 -20.13 5.66
CA CYS A 464 27.15 -20.34 4.40
C CYS A 464 28.67 -20.17 4.55
N LEU A 465 29.13 -19.17 5.30
CA LEU A 465 30.56 -18.93 5.56
C LEU A 465 31.19 -20.07 6.36
N GLN A 466 30.50 -20.58 7.38
CA GLN A 466 30.94 -21.76 8.14
C GLN A 466 31.05 -23.00 7.23
N THR A 467 30.09 -23.18 6.33
CA THR A 467 30.11 -24.27 5.35
C THR A 467 31.30 -24.15 4.39
N GLN A 468 31.60 -22.95 3.89
CA GLN A 468 32.78 -22.72 3.06
C GLN A 468 34.09 -22.97 3.82
N LEU A 469 34.18 -22.49 5.06
CA LEU A 469 35.37 -22.67 5.90
C LEU A 469 35.63 -24.16 6.13
N LYS A 470 34.58 -24.94 6.45
CA LYS A 470 34.69 -26.39 6.61
C LYS A 470 35.19 -27.06 5.32
N ARG A 471 34.58 -26.77 4.17
CA ARG A 471 35.01 -27.29 2.86
C ARG A 471 36.46 -26.92 2.53
N ASN A 472 36.89 -25.71 2.88
CA ASN A 472 38.26 -25.27 2.64
C ASN A 472 39.27 -25.99 3.55
N LYS A 473 38.92 -26.24 4.82
CA LYS A 473 39.73 -27.06 5.73
C LYS A 473 39.90 -28.49 5.22
N GLU A 474 38.79 -29.14 4.83
CA GLU A 474 38.80 -30.50 4.26
C GLU A 474 39.67 -30.57 2.99
N LYS A 475 39.58 -29.57 2.10
CA LYS A 475 40.43 -29.48 0.91
C LYS A 475 41.92 -29.30 1.27
N ALA A 476 42.23 -28.47 2.26
CA ALA A 476 43.60 -28.26 2.71
C ALA A 476 44.19 -29.55 3.30
N GLU A 477 43.45 -30.25 4.15
CA GLU A 477 43.86 -31.55 4.73
C GLU A 477 44.09 -32.60 3.64
N HIS A 478 43.21 -32.69 2.64
CA HIS A 478 43.39 -33.60 1.50
C HIS A 478 44.62 -33.26 0.65
N LEU A 479 44.87 -31.97 0.42
CA LEU A 479 46.06 -31.50 -0.31
C LEU A 479 47.34 -31.84 0.47
N GLU A 480 47.32 -31.68 1.79
CA GLU A 480 48.44 -32.07 2.66
C GLU A 480 48.69 -33.58 2.67
N ALA A 481 47.64 -34.39 2.78
CA ALA A 481 47.75 -35.85 2.69
C ALA A 481 48.33 -36.29 1.34
N THR A 482 47.84 -35.70 0.24
CA THR A 482 48.36 -35.95 -1.11
C THR A 482 49.82 -35.54 -1.24
N ASN A 483 50.21 -34.40 -0.66
CA ASN A 483 51.61 -33.96 -0.62
C ASN A 483 52.51 -34.90 0.17
N ARG A 484 52.06 -35.39 1.34
CA ARG A 484 52.80 -36.39 2.12
C ARG A 484 52.97 -37.68 1.33
N TRP A 485 51.90 -38.18 0.70
CA TRP A 485 51.96 -39.37 -0.16
C TRP A 485 52.93 -39.21 -1.34
N MET A 486 52.93 -38.04 -2.01
CA MET A 486 53.89 -37.74 -3.08
C MET A 486 55.34 -37.63 -2.57
N GLN A 487 55.56 -37.21 -1.32
CA GLN A 487 56.90 -37.18 -0.72
C GLN A 487 57.41 -38.57 -0.32
N THR A 488 56.51 -39.49 0.03
CA THR A 488 56.86 -40.88 0.42
C THR A 488 56.89 -41.87 -0.75
N SER A 489 56.22 -41.57 -1.87
CA SER A 489 56.30 -42.36 -3.11
C SER A 489 57.49 -41.89 -3.97
N LYS A 490 58.16 -42.80 -4.69
CA LYS A 490 59.38 -42.52 -5.49
C LYS A 490 59.16 -41.63 -6.75
N PHE A 491 58.30 -40.61 -6.70
CA PHE A 491 58.02 -39.68 -7.82
C PHE A 491 58.61 -38.28 -7.57
N TRP A 492 59.95 -38.20 -7.49
CA TRP A 492 60.69 -36.95 -7.26
C TRP A 492 60.52 -35.86 -8.34
N LYS A 493 59.99 -36.19 -9.53
CA LYS A 493 59.90 -35.27 -10.68
C LYS A 493 58.72 -34.29 -10.67
N LEU A 494 57.71 -34.45 -9.79
CA LEU A 494 56.51 -33.58 -9.74
C LEU A 494 56.56 -32.50 -8.65
N ARG A 495 57.64 -32.46 -7.87
CA ARG A 495 57.78 -31.62 -6.65
C ARG A 495 57.72 -30.10 -6.93
N SER A 496 58.19 -29.65 -8.10
CA SER A 496 58.24 -28.23 -8.45
C SER A 496 56.87 -27.62 -8.78
N VAL A 497 55.96 -28.40 -9.35
CA VAL A 497 54.61 -27.93 -9.75
C VAL A 497 53.72 -27.73 -8.51
N VAL A 498 53.91 -28.54 -7.48
CA VAL A 498 53.12 -28.49 -6.25
C VAL A 498 53.52 -27.30 -5.36
N MET A 499 54.81 -26.98 -5.29
CA MET A 499 55.31 -25.84 -4.51
C MET A 499 54.81 -24.50 -5.06
N SER A 500 54.67 -24.37 -6.38
CA SER A 500 54.14 -23.14 -7.00
C SER A 500 52.64 -22.95 -6.76
N VAL A 501 51.86 -24.03 -6.73
CA VAL A 501 50.42 -24.00 -6.42
C VAL A 501 50.18 -23.70 -4.93
N LYS A 502 51.02 -24.25 -4.03
CA LYS A 502 50.93 -23.99 -2.58
C LYS A 502 51.22 -22.52 -2.24
N ALA A 503 52.20 -21.89 -2.90
CA ALA A 503 52.50 -20.47 -2.74
C ALA A 503 51.33 -19.57 -3.20
N LYS A 504 50.72 -19.88 -4.35
CA LYS A 504 49.54 -19.16 -4.86
C LYS A 504 48.31 -19.27 -3.95
N LEU A 505 48.06 -20.43 -3.34
CA LEU A 505 46.93 -20.63 -2.43
C LEU A 505 47.12 -19.96 -1.06
N GLN A 506 48.37 -19.64 -0.67
CA GLN A 506 48.70 -18.91 0.56
C GLN A 506 48.83 -17.40 0.35
N GLY A 507 48.53 -16.88 -0.85
CA GLY A 507 48.57 -15.45 -1.16
C GLY A 507 49.98 -14.88 -1.35
N HIS A 508 50.98 -15.73 -1.60
CA HIS A 508 52.32 -15.28 -1.98
C HIS A 508 52.46 -15.44 -3.49
N ASP A 509 52.42 -14.31 -4.22
CA ASP A 509 52.71 -14.29 -5.65
C ASP A 509 54.24 -14.32 -5.86
N PRO A 510 54.82 -15.36 -6.47
CA PRO A 510 56.23 -15.38 -6.80
C PRO A 510 56.37 -14.96 -8.27
N SER A 511 56.11 -13.70 -8.56
CA SER A 511 56.51 -13.07 -9.82
C SER A 511 57.83 -12.33 -9.59
N PRO A 512 58.93 -12.64 -10.31
CA PRO A 512 60.10 -11.78 -10.30
C PRO A 512 59.78 -10.53 -11.13
N SER A 513 60.16 -9.37 -10.60
CA SER A 513 60.16 -8.11 -11.32
C SER A 513 60.93 -8.22 -12.64
N LEU A 514 60.23 -7.99 -13.76
CA LEU A 514 60.63 -7.12 -14.88
C LEU A 514 59.43 -6.91 -15.81
#